data_AF-A0A3P6TVK3-F1
#
_entry.id   AF-A0A3P6TVK3-F1
#
_cell.length_a   1.000
_cell.length_b   1.000
_cell.length_c   1.000
_cell.angle_alpha   90.00
_cell.angle_beta   90.00
_cell.angle_gamma   90.00
#
_symmetry.space_group_name_H-M   'P 1'
#
loop_
_entity.id
_entity.type
_entity.pdbx_description
1 polymer ?
#
loop_
_entity_poly.entity_id
_entity_poly.type
_entity_poly.pdbx_seq_one_letter_code
_entity_poly.pdbx_strand_id
1 'polypeptide(L)'
;MNFRFEKVDQLPPGSPVDPFHLFDRLVGGVINRILFSMPADEEEEMKFYRYKKEMDEFVEDLSFIDSFASKWMLKVPVLNTRWKRMTQPVLNMKEFIRKQVEERKHAIENGNHIIDAEPQDYTDAFIQKMKENAKGGVTDTSFE
;
A
#
# COMPACT_ATOMS: atom_id res chain seq x y z
N MET A 1 13.70 -9.23 -13.51
CA MET A 1 13.97 -8.87 -14.93
C MET A 1 12.72 -8.11 -15.39
N ASN A 2 12.85 -7.00 -16.11
CA ASN A 2 11.81 -5.95 -16.15
C ASN A 2 10.67 -6.28 -17.14
N PHE A 3 9.81 -7.24 -16.80
CA PHE A 3 8.75 -7.73 -17.69
C PHE A 3 7.56 -6.78 -17.71
N ARG A 4 7.47 -5.86 -18.69
CA ARG A 4 6.19 -5.35 -19.27
C ARG A 4 6.37 -4.40 -20.46
N PHE A 5 7.43 -3.59 -20.49
CA PHE A 5 7.77 -2.81 -21.71
C PHE A 5 8.16 -3.74 -22.86
N GLU A 6 8.92 -4.80 -22.57
CA GLU A 6 9.28 -5.82 -23.56
C GLU A 6 8.06 -6.47 -24.24
N LYS A 7 6.95 -6.65 -23.51
CA LYS A 7 5.71 -7.20 -24.09
C LYS A 7 5.01 -6.20 -25.00
N VAL A 8 5.10 -4.90 -24.70
CA VAL A 8 4.61 -3.82 -25.56
C VAL A 8 5.50 -3.70 -26.80
N ASP A 9 6.81 -3.81 -26.63
CA ASP A 9 7.81 -3.77 -27.71
C ASP A 9 7.71 -4.98 -28.66
N GLN A 10 7.13 -6.09 -28.18
CA GLN A 10 6.83 -7.28 -28.99
C GLN A 10 5.52 -7.19 -29.78
N LEU A 11 4.70 -6.13 -29.58
CA LEU A 11 3.45 -5.97 -30.32
C LEU A 11 3.73 -5.51 -31.76
N PRO A 12 2.93 -5.99 -32.75
CA PRO A 12 3.00 -5.48 -34.11
C PRO A 12 2.79 -3.96 -34.17
N PRO A 13 3.45 -3.25 -35.10
CA PRO A 13 3.24 -1.81 -35.29
C PRO A 13 1.76 -1.48 -35.49
N GLY A 14 1.26 -0.48 -34.74
CA GLY A 14 -0.14 -0.06 -34.79
C GLY A 14 -1.09 -0.86 -33.87
N SER A 15 -0.57 -1.77 -33.04
CA SER A 15 -1.40 -2.48 -32.06
C SER A 15 -1.92 -1.51 -30.98
N PRO A 16 -3.21 -1.62 -30.60
CA PRO A 16 -3.75 -0.84 -29.50
C PRO A 16 -3.09 -1.27 -28.19
N VAL A 17 -2.60 -0.29 -27.44
CA VAL A 17 -2.07 -0.46 -26.08
C VAL A 17 -3.01 0.28 -25.15
N ASP A 18 -3.37 -0.33 -24.02
CA ASP A 18 -4.07 0.38 -22.96
C ASP A 18 -3.08 1.26 -22.18
N PRO A 19 -3.12 2.60 -22.34
CA PRO A 19 -2.19 3.49 -21.64
C PRO A 19 -2.46 3.51 -20.13
N PHE A 20 -3.69 3.23 -19.68
CA PHE A 20 -4.05 3.31 -18.27
C PHE A 20 -3.24 2.30 -17.46
N HIS A 21 -3.21 1.04 -17.90
CA HIS A 21 -2.40 0.00 -17.26
C HIS A 21 -0.90 0.29 -17.26
N LEU A 22 -0.38 1.00 -18.27
CA LEU A 22 1.03 1.36 -18.34
C LEU A 22 1.37 2.46 -17.32
N PHE A 23 0.59 3.54 -17.32
CA PHE A 23 0.78 4.65 -16.38
C PHE A 23 0.57 4.22 -14.93
N ASP A 24 -0.44 3.38 -14.68
CA ASP A 24 -0.73 2.88 -13.35
C ASP A 24 0.44 2.11 -12.72
N ARG A 25 1.16 1.33 -13.53
CA ARG A 25 2.35 0.60 -13.09
C ARG A 25 3.53 1.51 -12.84
N LEU A 26 3.74 2.50 -13.70
CA LEU A 26 4.79 3.51 -13.50
C LEU A 26 4.57 4.27 -12.19
N VAL A 27 3.34 4.74 -11.95
CA VAL A 27 2.98 5.46 -10.73
C VAL A 27 3.08 4.54 -9.51
N GLY A 28 2.54 3.32 -9.60
CA GLY A 28 2.62 2.33 -8.53
C GLY A 28 4.06 1.99 -8.14
N GLY A 29 4.94 1.78 -9.12
CA GLY A 29 6.37 1.53 -8.89
C GLY A 29 7.09 2.72 -8.23
N VAL A 30 6.79 3.95 -8.65
CA VAL A 30 7.35 5.16 -8.03
C VAL A 30 6.88 5.29 -6.57
N ILE A 31 5.59 5.13 -6.31
CA ILE A 31 5.03 5.19 -4.95
C ILE A 31 5.67 4.11 -4.07
N ASN A 32 5.74 2.85 -4.55
CA ASN A 32 6.31 1.74 -3.79
C ASN A 32 7.79 2.02 -3.43
N ARG A 33 8.57 2.56 -4.38
CA ARG A 33 9.97 2.93 -4.14
C ARG A 33 10.10 4.07 -3.13
N ILE A 34 9.24 5.09 -3.20
CA ILE A 34 9.25 6.20 -2.23
C ILE A 34 8.90 5.69 -0.82
N LEU A 35 7.94 4.77 -0.72
CA LEU A 35 7.45 4.27 0.57
C LEU A 35 8.43 3.32 1.26
N PHE A 36 9.00 2.37 0.51
CA PHE A 36 9.70 1.23 1.10
C PHE A 36 11.09 0.97 0.54
N SER A 37 11.55 1.73 -0.47
CA SER A 37 12.81 1.48 -1.20
C SER A 37 13.03 0.01 -1.61
N MET A 38 11.95 -0.77 -1.73
CA MET A 38 12.06 -2.20 -2.02
C MET A 38 12.64 -2.39 -3.41
N PRO A 39 13.62 -3.30 -3.58
CA PRO A 39 13.92 -3.83 -4.90
C PRO A 39 12.63 -4.43 -5.46
N ALA A 40 12.33 -4.17 -6.73
CA ALA A 40 11.23 -4.84 -7.41
C ALA A 40 11.58 -6.33 -7.59
N ASP A 41 11.56 -7.12 -6.52
CA ASP A 41 11.33 -8.54 -6.66
C ASP A 41 9.91 -8.70 -7.23
N GLU A 42 9.80 -9.44 -8.32
CA GLU A 42 8.58 -9.55 -9.11
C GLU A 42 7.41 -10.05 -8.24
N GLU A 43 7.69 -10.85 -7.21
CA GLU A 43 6.68 -11.34 -6.27
C GLU A 43 6.11 -10.23 -5.37
N GLU A 44 6.96 -9.36 -4.84
CA GLU A 44 6.55 -8.27 -3.94
C GLU A 44 5.84 -7.15 -4.71
N GLU A 45 6.32 -6.84 -5.92
CA GLU A 45 5.65 -5.90 -6.82
C GLU A 45 4.26 -6.43 -7.20
N MET A 46 4.13 -7.73 -7.47
CA MET A 46 2.83 -8.36 -7.73
C MET A 46 1.89 -8.34 -6.52
N LYS A 47 2.41 -8.37 -5.29
CA LYS A 47 1.59 -8.20 -4.08
C LYS A 47 1.04 -6.77 -4.00
N PHE A 48 1.88 -5.75 -4.20
CA PHE A 48 1.44 -4.36 -4.22
C PHE A 48 0.32 -4.12 -5.24
N TYR A 49 0.50 -4.57 -6.49
CA TYR A 49 -0.53 -4.40 -7.52
C TYR A 49 -1.83 -5.15 -7.22
N ARG A 50 -1.76 -6.29 -6.52
CA ARG A 50 -2.95 -7.02 -6.09
C ARG A 50 -3.77 -6.17 -5.12
N TYR A 51 -3.13 -5.63 -4.07
CA TYR A 51 -3.81 -4.76 -3.11
C TYR A 51 -4.30 -3.47 -3.75
N LYS A 52 -3.55 -2.91 -4.70
CA LYS A 52 -3.99 -1.75 -5.49
C LYS A 52 -5.27 -2.07 -6.27
N LYS A 53 -5.34 -3.23 -6.94
CA LYS A 53 -6.55 -3.64 -7.67
C LYS A 53 -7.75 -3.85 -6.73
N GLU A 54 -7.55 -4.48 -5.57
CA GLU A 54 -8.60 -4.61 -4.55
C GLU A 54 -9.10 -3.24 -4.07
N MET A 55 -8.21 -2.26 -3.98
CA MET A 55 -8.56 -0.87 -3.62
C MET A 55 -9.29 -0.13 -4.74
N ASP A 56 -8.93 -0.33 -6.01
CA ASP A 56 -9.66 0.23 -7.14
C ASP A 56 -11.10 -0.30 -7.16
N GLU A 57 -11.27 -1.62 -7.02
CA GLU A 57 -12.59 -2.28 -6.95
C GLU A 57 -13.41 -1.71 -5.78
N PHE A 58 -12.78 -1.50 -4.62
CA PHE A 58 -13.43 -0.83 -3.50
C PHE A 58 -13.90 0.58 -3.83
N VAL A 59 -13.07 1.40 -4.48
CA VAL A 59 -13.42 2.78 -4.86
C VAL A 59 -14.53 2.81 -5.91
N GLU A 60 -14.52 1.86 -6.85
CA GLU A 60 -15.60 1.70 -7.85
C GLU A 60 -16.92 1.28 -7.21
N ASP A 61 -16.87 0.37 -6.23
CA ASP A 61 -18.05 -0.13 -5.50
C ASP A 61 -18.56 0.86 -4.44
N LEU A 62 -17.73 1.81 -3.99
CA LEU A 62 -18.11 2.84 -3.04
C LEU A 62 -19.14 3.80 -3.66
N SER A 63 -20.40 3.66 -3.28
CA SER A 63 -21.43 4.62 -3.64
C SER A 63 -21.37 5.87 -2.77
N PHE A 64 -21.83 7.01 -3.28
CA PHE A 64 -22.08 8.22 -2.48
C PHE A 64 -22.99 7.92 -1.27
N ILE A 65 -23.93 6.97 -1.39
CA ILE A 65 -24.80 6.53 -0.30
C ILE A 65 -24.00 5.84 0.82
N ASP A 66 -22.94 5.09 0.49
CA ASP A 66 -22.07 4.44 1.47
C ASP A 66 -21.26 5.46 2.29
N SER A 67 -21.04 6.67 1.77
CA SER A 67 -20.42 7.77 2.53
C SER A 67 -21.33 8.32 3.64
N PHE A 68 -22.64 8.09 3.56
CA PHE A 68 -23.60 8.42 4.64
C PHE A 68 -23.79 7.26 5.63
N ALA A 69 -22.86 6.32 5.65
CA ALA A 69 -22.89 5.17 6.54
C ALA A 69 -22.98 5.60 8.01
N SER A 70 -24.15 5.43 8.61
CA SER A 70 -24.41 5.76 10.01
C SER A 70 -24.15 4.55 10.92
N LYS A 71 -23.65 4.81 12.14
CA LYS A 71 -23.32 3.77 13.14
C LYS A 71 -24.45 2.76 13.43
N TRP A 72 -25.71 3.14 13.21
CA TRP A 72 -26.86 2.25 13.40
C TRP A 72 -26.93 1.11 12.37
N MET A 73 -26.39 1.31 11.15
CA MET A 73 -26.39 0.28 10.10
C MET A 73 -25.48 -0.89 10.43
N LEU A 74 -24.43 -0.67 11.23
CA LEU A 74 -23.57 -1.73 11.75
C LEU A 74 -24.29 -2.65 12.76
N LYS A 75 -25.43 -2.22 13.30
CA LYS A 75 -26.27 -3.03 14.20
C LYS A 75 -27.22 -3.96 13.43
N VAL A 76 -27.45 -3.72 12.14
CA VAL A 76 -28.29 -4.57 11.29
C VAL A 76 -27.42 -5.69 10.70
N PRO A 77 -27.71 -6.98 10.95
CA PRO A 77 -26.80 -8.09 10.60
C PRO A 77 -26.42 -8.15 9.11
N VAL A 78 -27.37 -7.90 8.21
CA VAL A 78 -27.15 -7.95 6.76
C VAL A 78 -26.28 -6.78 6.28
N LEU A 79 -26.56 -5.56 6.74
CA LEU A 79 -25.80 -4.36 6.39
C LEU A 79 -24.38 -4.42 6.98
N ASN A 80 -24.23 -4.91 8.21
CA ASN A 80 -22.93 -5.14 8.84
C ASN A 80 -22.08 -6.14 8.05
N THR A 81 -22.69 -7.23 7.56
CA THR A 81 -21.97 -8.23 6.75
C THR A 81 -21.49 -7.64 5.43
N ARG A 82 -22.33 -6.83 4.75
CA ARG A 82 -21.93 -6.09 3.55
C ARG A 82 -20.82 -5.09 3.85
N TRP A 83 -20.95 -4.31 4.91
CA TRP A 83 -19.95 -3.32 5.31
C TRP A 83 -18.58 -3.96 5.59
N LYS A 84 -18.56 -5.06 6.36
CA LYS A 84 -17.33 -5.81 6.65
C LYS A 84 -16.63 -6.28 5.38
N ARG A 85 -17.40 -6.84 4.43
CA ARG A 85 -16.87 -7.27 3.12
C ARG A 85 -16.32 -6.08 2.34
N MET A 86 -17.05 -4.97 2.31
CA MET A 86 -16.65 -3.76 1.60
C MET A 86 -15.38 -3.14 2.21
N THR A 87 -15.18 -3.20 3.52
CA THR A 87 -13.97 -2.68 4.18
C THR A 87 -12.78 -3.64 4.08
N GLN A 88 -12.97 -4.87 3.59
CA GLN A 88 -11.91 -5.89 3.57
C GLN A 88 -10.68 -5.46 2.75
N PRO A 89 -10.82 -4.87 1.54
CA PRO A 89 -9.67 -4.35 0.78
C PRO A 89 -8.83 -3.34 1.56
N VAL A 90 -9.48 -2.45 2.32
CA VAL A 90 -8.80 -1.45 3.16
C VAL A 90 -8.03 -2.13 4.29
N LEU A 91 -8.63 -3.14 4.93
CA LEU A 91 -7.97 -3.92 5.99
C LEU A 91 -6.77 -4.72 5.45
N ASN A 92 -6.91 -5.29 4.26
CA ASN A 92 -5.85 -6.02 3.57
C ASN A 92 -4.66 -5.10 3.25
N MET A 93 -4.92 -3.91 2.72
CA MET A 93 -3.90 -2.90 2.46
C MET A 93 -3.22 -2.43 3.75
N LYS A 94 -3.98 -2.21 4.82
CA LYS A 94 -3.43 -1.87 6.15
C LYS A 94 -2.48 -2.95 6.65
N GLU A 95 -2.85 -4.22 6.52
CA GLU A 95 -2.01 -5.35 6.93
C GLU A 95 -0.72 -5.44 6.10
N PHE A 96 -0.81 -5.22 4.79
CA PHE A 96 0.35 -5.16 3.90
C PHE A 96 1.35 -4.09 4.36
N ILE A 97 0.89 -2.85 4.56
CA ILE A 97 1.75 -1.74 5.03
C ILE A 97 2.33 -2.05 6.41
N ARG A 98 1.52 -2.57 7.34
CA ARG A 98 1.97 -2.96 8.68
C ARG A 98 3.12 -3.95 8.59
N LYS A 99 2.96 -5.02 7.80
CA LYS A 99 3.98 -6.05 7.65
C LYS A 99 5.31 -5.46 7.17
N GLN A 100 5.28 -4.58 6.18
CA GLN A 100 6.46 -3.91 5.65
C GLN A 100 7.19 -3.05 6.70
N VAL A 101 6.43 -2.32 7.53
CA VAL A 101 6.97 -1.54 8.64
C VAL A 101 7.61 -2.46 9.70
N GLU A 102 6.96 -3.57 10.07
CA GLU A 102 7.49 -4.51 11.05
C GLU A 102 8.75 -5.24 10.55
N GLU A 103 8.78 -5.63 9.26
CA GLU A 103 9.97 -6.20 8.63
C GLU A 103 11.15 -5.21 8.69
N ARG A 104 10.90 -3.92 8.42
CA ARG A 104 11.92 -2.87 8.54
C ARG A 104 12.40 -2.69 9.98
N LYS A 105 11.50 -2.67 10.96
CA LYS A 105 11.87 -2.60 12.39
C LYS A 105 12.77 -3.75 12.80
N HIS A 106 12.41 -4.98 12.42
CA HIS A 106 13.25 -6.15 12.70
C HIS A 106 14.61 -6.10 12.00
N ALA A 107 14.68 -5.60 10.77
CA ALA A 107 15.96 -5.40 10.08
C ALA A 107 16.85 -4.40 10.83
N ILE A 108 16.28 -3.33 11.40
CA ILE A 108 16.99 -2.35 12.24
C ILE A 108 17.47 -2.98 13.54
N GLU A 109 16.61 -3.72 14.24
CA GLU A 109 16.93 -4.39 15.51
C GLU A 109 18.09 -5.39 15.36
N ASN A 110 18.10 -6.13 14.25
CA ASN A 110 19.13 -7.12 13.94
C ASN A 110 20.40 -6.50 13.33
N GLY A 111 20.44 -5.18 13.11
CA GLY A 111 21.57 -4.46 12.53
C GLY A 111 21.75 -4.62 11.02
N ASN A 112 20.79 -5.25 10.33
CA ASN A 112 20.79 -5.43 8.87
C ASN A 112 20.36 -4.17 8.11
N HIS A 113 19.70 -3.22 8.78
CA HIS A 113 19.32 -1.92 8.24
C HIS A 113 19.72 -0.81 9.21
N ILE A 114 20.34 0.26 8.71
CA ILE A 114 20.77 1.40 9.52
C ILE A 114 20.02 2.63 8.99
N ILE A 115 19.31 3.32 9.89
CA ILE A 115 18.73 4.62 9.58
C ILE A 115 19.83 5.65 9.83
N ASP A 116 20.42 6.17 8.74
CA ASP A 116 21.39 7.26 8.76
C ASP A 116 20.72 8.61 9.11
N ALA A 117 21.50 9.70 9.10
CA ALA A 117 20.97 11.04 9.36
C ALA A 117 19.89 11.49 8.35
N GLU A 118 19.96 10.96 7.12
CA GLU A 118 18.94 11.15 6.09
C GLU A 118 18.22 9.81 5.85
N PRO A 119 16.90 9.73 6.08
CA PRO A 119 16.12 8.53 5.79
C PRO A 119 16.22 8.09 4.34
N GLN A 120 16.38 6.79 4.10
CA GLN A 120 16.44 6.24 2.74
C GLN A 120 15.07 6.24 2.04
N ASP A 121 14.00 6.08 2.81
CA ASP A 121 12.62 6.10 2.34
C ASP A 121 11.65 6.64 3.39
N TYR A 122 10.38 6.67 3.03
CA TYR A 122 9.33 7.14 3.93
C TYR A 122 9.18 6.26 5.18
N THR A 123 9.44 4.96 5.08
CA THR A 123 9.35 4.04 6.22
C THR A 123 10.42 4.35 7.26
N ASP A 124 11.65 4.64 6.82
CA ASP A 124 12.72 5.08 7.71
C ASP A 124 12.38 6.41 8.39
N ALA A 125 11.89 7.38 7.62
CA ALA A 125 11.49 8.68 8.16
C ALA A 125 10.37 8.53 9.20
N PHE A 126 9.41 7.65 8.92
CA PHE A 126 8.32 7.34 9.83
C PHE A 126 8.83 6.70 11.13
N ILE A 127 9.68 5.68 11.04
CA ILE A 127 10.26 5.00 12.23
C ILE A 127 11.12 5.97 13.05
N GLN A 128 11.94 6.81 12.39
CA GLN A 128 12.71 7.84 13.06
C GLN A 128 11.80 8.79 13.83
N LYS A 129 10.72 9.26 13.19
CA LYS A 129 9.77 10.17 13.83
C LYS A 129 9.08 9.53 15.04
N MET A 130 8.71 8.25 14.95
CA MET A 130 8.15 7.50 16.09
C MET A 130 9.14 7.45 17.26
N LYS A 131 10.43 7.19 17.00
CA LYS A 131 11.48 7.16 18.03
C LYS A 131 11.68 8.53 18.69
N GLU A 132 11.64 9.61 17.91
CA GLU A 132 11.70 10.99 18.42
C GLU A 132 10.51 11.31 19.32
N ASN A 133 9.30 10.98 18.87
CA ASN A 133 8.06 11.21 19.60
C ASN A 133 8.02 10.42 20.92
N ALA A 134 8.50 9.18 20.92
CA ALA A 134 8.62 8.36 22.14
C ALA A 134 9.58 9.00 23.16
N LYS A 135 10.71 9.55 22.72
CA LYS A 135 11.64 10.31 23.59
C LYS A 135 11.01 11.61 24.11
N GLY A 136 10.14 12.22 23.32
CA GLY A 136 9.38 13.43 23.68
C GLY A 136 8.14 13.17 24.56
N GLY A 137 7.86 11.93 24.94
CA GLY A 137 6.70 11.57 25.77
C GLY A 137 5.36 11.56 25.03
N VAL A 138 5.36 11.57 23.70
CA VAL A 138 4.14 11.43 22.88
C VAL A 138 3.87 9.94 22.66
N THR A 139 2.87 9.39 23.35
CA THR A 139 2.55 7.95 23.35
C THR A 139 1.65 7.52 22.20
N ASP A 140 1.02 8.45 21.49
CA ASP A 140 0.07 8.16 20.42
C ASP A 140 0.69 8.47 19.05
N THR A 141 1.35 7.46 18.47
CA THR A 141 1.99 7.57 17.14
C THR A 141 1.72 6.36 16.25
N SER A 142 0.70 5.56 16.59
CA SER A 142 0.41 4.32 15.87
C SER A 142 -0.75 4.47 14.89
N PHE A 143 -0.72 3.68 13.82
CA PHE A 143 -1.85 3.49 12.91
C PHE A 143 -2.93 2.60 13.57
N GLU A 144 -3.60 3.09 14.62
CA GLU A 144 -4.77 2.39 15.18
C GLU A 144 -5.90 2.20 14.15
#